data_AF-A0A963N3Q6-F1
#
_entry.id   AF-A0A963N3Q6-F1
#
_cell.length_a   1.000
_cell.length_b   1.000
_cell.length_c   1.000
_cell.angle_alpha   90.00
_cell.angle_beta   90.00
_cell.angle_gamma   90.00
#
_symmetry.space_group_name_H-M   'P 1'
#
loop_
_entity.id
_entity.type
_entity.pdbx_description
1 polymer ?
#
loop_
_entity_poly.entity_id
_entity_poly.type
_entity_poly.pdbx_seq_one_letter_code
_entity_poly.pdbx_strand_id
1 'polypeptide(L)'
;PPAAAPPAAAPPAAAVADGRPTDTAPIVSRLADRPRMHGVIDKFVARMHAQMPRIEAAAEAGQFEALAHLAHWLKGAGGTVGFDVYTEPAAELEAAAKAADAARCTQHVASLAAISARIVGPALADTAADTSPPVAAPPAPSPAPPSGTAEVRSSLEGMPRLHGVISKFIARMEEQLPVFEAAMAATDFAALAERAHWLKGAAGTVGFEQFTDPAIALEEAARAQDAVRCRGHLDGIAALARAMRAPAAAETASGEAS
;
A
#
# COMPACT_ATOMS: atom_id res chain seq x y z
N PRO A 1 5.08 -77.37 28.42
CA PRO A 1 4.28 -76.33 27.70
C PRO A 1 4.61 -74.94 28.30
N PRO A 2 5.42 -74.11 27.63
CA PRO A 2 5.70 -72.77 28.11
C PRO A 2 4.62 -71.78 27.67
N ALA A 3 4.25 -70.91 28.61
CA ALA A 3 3.20 -69.89 28.51
C ALA A 3 3.57 -68.76 27.53
N ALA A 4 2.57 -68.32 26.76
CA ALA A 4 2.67 -67.22 25.81
C ALA A 4 2.88 -65.87 26.52
N ALA A 5 3.85 -65.11 26.04
CA ALA A 5 4.14 -63.74 26.46
C ALA A 5 3.11 -62.74 25.87
N PRO A 6 2.81 -61.63 26.58
CA PRO A 6 1.94 -60.57 26.07
C PRO A 6 2.65 -59.69 25.01
N PRO A 7 1.92 -59.08 24.06
CA PRO A 7 2.50 -58.21 23.05
C PRO A 7 2.88 -56.85 23.65
N ALA A 8 4.11 -56.42 23.32
CA ALA A 8 4.69 -55.15 23.70
C ALA A 8 3.96 -53.97 23.04
N ALA A 9 3.69 -52.94 23.85
CA ALA A 9 3.13 -51.68 23.43
C ALA A 9 4.04 -50.99 22.40
N ALA A 10 3.44 -50.57 21.29
CA ALA A 10 4.08 -49.77 20.26
C ALA A 10 4.44 -48.38 20.80
N PRO A 11 5.64 -47.84 20.49
CA PRO A 11 5.97 -46.45 20.79
C PRO A 11 5.11 -45.50 19.93
N PRO A 12 4.80 -44.29 20.44
CA PRO A 12 4.00 -43.31 19.72
C PRO A 12 4.70 -42.88 18.44
N ALA A 13 3.88 -42.78 17.39
CA ALA A 13 4.24 -42.40 16.04
C ALA A 13 5.20 -41.21 16.04
N ALA A 14 6.34 -41.44 15.38
CA ALA A 14 7.26 -40.40 14.97
C ALA A 14 6.46 -39.22 14.41
N ALA A 15 6.74 -38.04 14.96
CA ALA A 15 6.34 -36.78 14.37
C ALA A 15 6.71 -36.83 12.89
N VAL A 16 5.69 -36.95 12.05
CA VAL A 16 5.82 -36.68 10.63
C VAL A 16 6.18 -35.21 10.53
N ALA A 17 7.49 -34.95 10.46
CA ALA A 17 8.00 -33.75 9.83
C ALA A 17 7.42 -33.77 8.42
N ASP A 18 6.29 -33.09 8.27
CA ASP A 18 5.60 -32.88 7.01
C ASP A 18 6.56 -32.04 6.16
N GLY A 19 7.47 -32.76 5.49
CA GLY A 19 8.41 -32.24 4.51
C GLY A 19 7.67 -31.82 3.26
N ARG A 20 6.75 -30.86 3.41
CA ARG A 20 6.40 -30.03 2.26
C ARG A 20 7.68 -29.30 1.89
N PRO A 21 8.03 -29.23 0.59
CA PRO A 21 9.05 -28.30 0.17
C PRO A 21 8.60 -26.94 0.69
N THR A 22 9.30 -26.39 1.69
CA THR A 22 9.27 -24.97 1.99
C THR A 22 9.85 -24.31 0.76
N ASP A 23 8.99 -24.11 -0.21
CA ASP A 23 9.23 -23.26 -1.35
C ASP A 23 9.35 -21.85 -0.76
N THR A 24 10.55 -21.52 -0.31
CA THR A 24 10.96 -20.19 0.17
C THR A 24 11.26 -19.27 -1.01
N ALA A 25 10.98 -19.70 -2.24
CA ALA A 25 11.20 -18.90 -3.43
C ALA A 25 10.40 -17.58 -3.31
N PRO A 26 11.07 -16.44 -3.57
CA PRO A 26 10.41 -15.15 -3.54
C PRO A 26 9.31 -15.12 -4.60
N ILE A 27 8.13 -14.63 -4.21
CA ILE A 27 7.01 -14.46 -5.12
C ILE A 27 7.15 -13.07 -5.75
N VAL A 28 7.42 -13.06 -7.04
CA VAL A 28 7.50 -11.84 -7.85
C VAL A 28 6.21 -11.62 -8.61
N SER A 29 5.85 -10.36 -8.79
CA SER A 29 4.71 -10.00 -9.64
C SER A 29 5.02 -10.33 -11.10
N ARG A 30 4.01 -10.78 -11.86
CA ARG A 30 4.09 -10.93 -13.32
C ARG A 30 4.38 -9.62 -14.06
N LEU A 31 4.18 -8.48 -13.39
CA LEU A 31 4.44 -7.14 -13.92
C LEU A 31 5.79 -6.57 -13.44
N ALA A 32 6.62 -7.38 -12.74
CA ALA A 32 7.93 -6.96 -12.27
C ALA A 32 8.88 -6.54 -13.39
N ASP A 33 8.73 -7.06 -14.62
CA ASP A 33 9.56 -6.63 -15.77
C ASP A 33 9.18 -5.25 -16.33
N ARG A 34 8.18 -4.57 -15.75
CA ARG A 34 7.70 -3.26 -16.21
C ARG A 34 8.10 -2.18 -15.21
N PRO A 35 9.13 -1.35 -15.51
CA PRO A 35 9.61 -0.30 -14.59
C PRO A 35 8.50 0.65 -14.11
N ARG A 36 7.57 0.99 -15.00
CA ARG A 36 6.38 1.82 -14.68
C ARG A 36 5.44 1.21 -13.63
N MET A 37 5.52 -0.09 -13.39
CA MET A 37 4.71 -0.81 -12.39
C MET A 37 5.46 -1.00 -11.07
N HIS A 38 6.78 -0.78 -11.02
CA HIS A 38 7.57 -1.00 -9.82
C HIS A 38 7.06 -0.25 -8.61
N GLY A 39 6.79 1.05 -8.76
CA GLY A 39 6.24 1.86 -7.66
C GLY A 39 4.85 1.39 -7.19
N VAL A 40 4.04 0.81 -8.07
CA VAL A 40 2.73 0.24 -7.70
C VAL A 40 2.90 -1.09 -6.98
N ILE A 41 3.84 -1.92 -7.43
CA ILE A 41 4.18 -3.21 -6.80
C ILE A 41 4.76 -2.97 -5.40
N ASP A 42 5.69 -2.03 -5.23
CA ASP A 42 6.29 -1.70 -3.93
C ASP A 42 5.24 -1.17 -2.94
N LYS A 43 4.37 -0.24 -3.39
CA LYS A 43 3.26 0.26 -2.58
C LYS A 43 2.30 -0.86 -2.18
N PHE A 44 2.04 -1.82 -3.07
CA PHE A 44 1.20 -2.97 -2.77
C PHE A 44 1.86 -3.89 -1.72
N VAL A 45 3.14 -4.23 -1.88
CA VAL A 45 3.91 -5.06 -0.94
C VAL A 45 3.90 -4.42 0.46
N ALA A 46 4.26 -3.13 0.54
CA ALA A 46 4.28 -2.40 1.81
C ALA A 46 2.89 -2.34 2.46
N ARG A 47 1.83 -2.10 1.65
CA ARG A 47 0.46 -2.10 2.15
C ARG A 47 0.03 -3.48 2.64
N MET A 48 0.37 -4.56 1.93
CA MET A 48 0.05 -5.92 2.36
C MET A 48 0.70 -6.26 3.69
N HIS A 49 1.99 -5.92 3.87
CA HIS A 49 2.70 -6.12 5.14
C HIS A 49 2.08 -5.31 6.28
N ALA A 50 1.67 -4.06 6.03
CA ALA A 50 1.01 -3.23 7.04
C ALA A 50 -0.41 -3.71 7.39
N GLN A 51 -1.12 -4.35 6.45
CA GLN A 51 -2.48 -4.84 6.68
C GLN A 51 -2.51 -6.23 7.33
N MET A 52 -1.48 -7.07 7.18
CA MET A 52 -1.49 -8.45 7.67
C MET A 52 -1.84 -8.58 9.17
N PRO A 53 -1.25 -7.79 10.09
CA PRO A 53 -1.60 -7.88 11.52
C PRO A 53 -3.07 -7.54 11.79
N ARG A 54 -3.67 -6.68 10.95
CA ARG A 54 -5.09 -6.31 11.06
C ARG A 54 -6.00 -7.43 10.54
N ILE A 55 -5.57 -8.14 9.51
CA ILE A 55 -6.29 -9.30 8.96
C ILE A 55 -6.30 -10.45 9.98
N GLU A 56 -5.15 -10.72 10.59
CA GLU A 56 -5.01 -11.73 11.65
C GLU A 56 -5.90 -11.39 12.86
N ALA A 57 -5.81 -10.16 13.37
CA ALA A 57 -6.67 -9.70 14.47
C ALA A 57 -8.17 -9.74 14.13
N ALA A 58 -8.54 -9.40 12.88
CA ALA A 58 -9.93 -9.49 12.42
C ALA A 58 -10.44 -10.95 12.37
N ALA A 59 -9.58 -11.90 12.01
CA ALA A 59 -9.92 -13.33 12.04
C ALA A 59 -10.09 -13.86 13.46
N GLU A 60 -9.20 -13.50 14.38
CA GLU A 60 -9.32 -13.88 15.79
C GLU A 60 -10.56 -13.27 16.46
N ALA A 61 -10.88 -12.02 16.11
CA ALA A 61 -12.05 -11.31 16.63
C ALA A 61 -13.38 -11.70 15.94
N GLY A 62 -13.37 -12.60 14.95
CA GLY A 62 -14.58 -13.02 14.22
C GLY A 62 -15.21 -11.90 13.39
N GLN A 63 -14.43 -10.92 12.94
CA GLN A 63 -14.92 -9.79 12.14
C GLN A 63 -15.08 -10.18 10.66
N PHE A 64 -16.03 -11.07 10.38
CA PHE A 64 -16.23 -11.65 9.06
C PHE A 64 -16.53 -10.61 7.96
N GLU A 65 -17.28 -9.56 8.26
CA GLU A 65 -17.57 -8.50 7.28
C GLU A 65 -16.29 -7.76 6.86
N ALA A 66 -15.41 -7.45 7.83
CA ALA A 66 -14.12 -6.83 7.56
C ALA A 66 -13.22 -7.75 6.72
N LEU A 67 -13.17 -9.04 7.05
CA LEU A 67 -12.42 -10.04 6.28
C LEU A 67 -12.94 -10.17 4.84
N ALA A 68 -14.25 -10.15 4.63
CA ALA A 68 -14.85 -10.22 3.29
C ALA A 68 -14.49 -8.98 2.44
N HIS A 69 -14.54 -7.79 3.02
CA HIS A 69 -14.12 -6.55 2.33
C HIS A 69 -12.63 -6.55 1.99
N LEU A 70 -11.79 -7.02 2.92
CA LEU A 70 -10.34 -7.15 2.71
C LEU A 70 -10.03 -8.17 1.61
N ALA A 71 -10.69 -9.32 1.62
CA ALA A 71 -10.56 -10.36 0.61
C ALA A 71 -11.00 -9.87 -0.78
N HIS A 72 -12.10 -9.13 -0.85
CA HIS A 72 -12.56 -8.51 -2.09
C HIS A 72 -11.52 -7.51 -2.64
N TRP A 73 -11.01 -6.63 -1.78
CA TRP A 73 -9.95 -5.69 -2.15
C TRP A 73 -8.70 -6.42 -2.64
N LEU A 74 -8.27 -7.47 -1.93
CA LEU A 74 -7.06 -8.23 -2.25
C LEU A 74 -7.17 -8.92 -3.62
N LYS A 75 -8.35 -9.42 -3.98
CA LYS A 75 -8.62 -10.01 -5.30
C LYS A 75 -8.49 -8.97 -6.42
N GLY A 76 -9.06 -7.79 -6.24
CA GLY A 76 -8.99 -6.71 -7.23
C GLY A 76 -7.61 -6.06 -7.35
N ALA A 77 -6.98 -5.77 -6.21
CA ALA A 77 -5.66 -5.16 -6.15
C ALA A 77 -4.59 -6.16 -6.63
N GLY A 78 -4.60 -7.39 -6.13
CA GLY A 78 -3.65 -8.46 -6.48
C GLY A 78 -3.61 -8.76 -7.97
N GLY A 79 -4.78 -8.89 -8.63
CA GLY A 79 -4.85 -9.09 -10.07
C GLY A 79 -4.35 -7.89 -10.89
N THR A 80 -4.56 -6.67 -10.39
CA THR A 80 -4.09 -5.44 -11.07
C THR A 80 -2.57 -5.30 -11.00
N VAL A 81 -1.97 -5.70 -9.88
CA VAL A 81 -0.52 -5.61 -9.67
C VAL A 81 0.24 -6.85 -10.11
N GLY A 82 -0.44 -7.90 -10.58
CA GLY A 82 0.18 -9.12 -11.09
C GLY A 82 0.60 -10.15 -10.03
N PHE A 83 0.03 -10.10 -8.83
CA PHE A 83 0.16 -11.14 -7.81
C PHE A 83 -1.07 -12.06 -7.86
N ASP A 84 -1.18 -12.81 -8.95
CA ASP A 84 -2.32 -13.71 -9.21
C ASP A 84 -2.45 -14.79 -8.11
N VAL A 85 -1.35 -15.10 -7.42
CA VAL A 85 -1.27 -16.00 -6.24
C VAL A 85 -2.23 -15.63 -5.11
N TYR A 86 -2.68 -14.37 -5.02
CA TYR A 86 -3.64 -13.94 -4.01
C TYR A 86 -5.10 -14.18 -4.41
N THR A 87 -5.38 -14.39 -5.69
CA THR A 87 -6.76 -14.42 -6.21
C THR A 87 -7.57 -15.57 -5.61
N GLU A 88 -7.01 -16.77 -5.61
CA GLU A 88 -7.67 -17.97 -5.11
C GLU A 88 -7.81 -17.96 -3.57
N PRO A 89 -6.74 -17.74 -2.78
CA PRO A 89 -6.87 -17.63 -1.32
C PRO A 89 -7.79 -16.49 -0.85
N ALA A 90 -7.81 -15.36 -1.57
CA ALA A 90 -8.72 -14.26 -1.26
C ALA A 90 -10.18 -14.63 -1.59
N ALA A 91 -10.44 -15.30 -2.72
CA ALA A 91 -11.79 -15.74 -3.03
C ALA A 91 -12.33 -16.75 -2.00
N GLU A 92 -11.48 -17.67 -1.54
CA GLU A 92 -11.84 -18.63 -0.50
C GLU A 92 -12.06 -17.97 0.87
N LEU A 93 -11.23 -16.98 1.23
CA LEU A 93 -11.43 -16.18 2.44
C LEU A 93 -12.75 -15.38 2.36
N GLU A 94 -13.07 -14.78 1.22
CA GLU A 94 -14.33 -14.05 1.00
C GLU A 94 -15.54 -14.99 1.19
N ALA A 95 -15.47 -16.21 0.65
CA ALA A 95 -16.52 -17.20 0.78
C ALA A 95 -16.67 -17.70 2.24
N ALA A 96 -15.56 -18.01 2.90
CA ALA A 96 -15.54 -18.44 4.30
C ALA A 96 -16.09 -17.36 5.23
N ALA A 97 -15.72 -16.09 4.98
CA ALA A 97 -16.21 -14.95 5.74
C ALA A 97 -17.73 -14.74 5.55
N LYS A 98 -18.25 -14.86 4.33
CA LYS A 98 -19.70 -14.80 4.07
C LYS A 98 -20.47 -15.93 4.74
N ALA A 99 -19.84 -17.10 4.90
CA ALA A 99 -20.40 -18.24 5.62
C ALA A 99 -20.22 -18.16 7.15
N ALA A 100 -19.55 -17.12 7.66
CA ALA A 100 -19.15 -16.99 9.07
C ALA A 100 -18.36 -18.21 9.62
N ASP A 101 -17.60 -18.87 8.75
CA ASP A 101 -16.78 -20.04 9.10
C ASP A 101 -15.42 -19.59 9.62
N ALA A 102 -15.32 -19.44 10.95
CA ALA A 102 -14.10 -19.00 11.63
C ALA A 102 -12.89 -19.90 11.36
N ALA A 103 -13.08 -21.22 11.34
CA ALA A 103 -11.98 -22.16 11.14
C ALA A 103 -11.37 -22.00 9.74
N ARG A 104 -12.22 -21.89 8.71
CA ARG A 104 -11.77 -21.65 7.34
C ARG A 104 -11.19 -20.25 7.16
N CYS A 105 -11.76 -19.23 7.80
CA CYS A 105 -11.18 -17.88 7.78
C CYS A 105 -9.75 -17.87 8.30
N THR A 106 -9.50 -18.47 9.47
CA THR A 106 -8.15 -18.56 10.06
C THR A 106 -7.19 -19.33 9.15
N GLN A 107 -7.64 -20.42 8.53
CA GLN A 107 -6.83 -21.18 7.58
C GLN A 107 -6.43 -20.33 6.36
N HIS A 108 -7.38 -19.66 5.72
CA HIS A 108 -7.10 -18.85 4.54
C HIS A 108 -6.27 -17.60 4.88
N VAL A 109 -6.46 -17.00 6.06
CA VAL A 109 -5.59 -15.92 6.56
C VAL A 109 -4.16 -16.38 6.77
N ALA A 110 -3.94 -17.56 7.34
CA ALA A 110 -2.59 -18.13 7.47
C ALA A 110 -1.92 -18.37 6.10
N SER A 111 -2.68 -18.83 5.11
CA SER A 111 -2.19 -18.94 3.72
C SER A 111 -1.82 -17.58 3.13
N LEU A 112 -2.63 -16.54 3.35
CA LEU A 112 -2.33 -15.18 2.90
C LEU A 112 -1.10 -14.59 3.58
N ALA A 113 -0.90 -14.85 4.87
CA ALA A 113 0.29 -14.44 5.61
C ALA A 113 1.55 -15.12 5.05
N ALA A 114 1.49 -16.42 4.76
CA ALA A 114 2.59 -17.16 4.16
C ALA A 114 2.99 -16.63 2.76
N ILE A 115 2.00 -16.27 1.93
CA ILE A 115 2.26 -15.62 0.63
C ILE A 115 2.87 -14.23 0.84
N SER A 116 2.35 -13.46 1.80
CA SER A 116 2.80 -12.09 2.06
C SER A 116 4.19 -12.01 2.66
N ALA A 117 4.63 -13.03 3.41
CA ALA A 117 6.00 -13.14 3.85
C ALA A 117 6.99 -13.39 2.69
N ARG A 118 6.48 -13.87 1.54
CA ARG A 118 7.29 -14.26 0.38
C ARG A 118 7.25 -13.25 -0.76
N ILE A 119 6.30 -12.32 -0.79
CA ILE A 119 6.27 -11.30 -1.84
C ILE A 119 7.46 -10.36 -1.68
N VAL A 120 8.14 -10.09 -2.80
CA VAL A 120 9.25 -9.14 -2.85
C VAL A 120 8.95 -8.04 -3.87
N GLY A 121 9.39 -6.83 -3.56
CA GLY A 121 9.38 -5.73 -4.51
C GLY A 121 10.43 -5.95 -5.62
N PRO A 122 10.26 -5.34 -6.80
CA PRO A 122 11.17 -5.49 -7.93
C PRO A 122 12.62 -5.13 -7.60
N ALA A 123 12.88 -4.20 -6.67
CA ALA A 123 14.24 -3.86 -6.24
C ALA A 123 14.98 -5.02 -5.52
N LEU A 124 14.24 -5.93 -4.88
CA LEU A 124 14.78 -7.13 -4.23
C LEU A 124 14.76 -8.36 -5.16
N ALA A 125 13.96 -8.34 -6.22
CA ALA A 125 13.92 -9.38 -7.24
C ALA A 125 15.21 -9.41 -8.07
N ASP A 126 15.78 -8.24 -8.39
CA ASP A 126 17.08 -8.13 -9.07
C ASP A 126 18.24 -8.65 -8.21
N THR A 127 18.11 -8.64 -6.88
CA THR A 127 19.18 -9.11 -5.97
C THR A 127 19.17 -10.63 -5.75
N ALA A 128 18.07 -11.32 -6.06
CA ALA A 128 17.96 -12.77 -5.91
C ALA A 128 18.56 -13.55 -7.09
N ALA A 129 18.87 -12.88 -8.21
CA ALA A 129 19.40 -13.50 -9.43
C ALA A 129 20.92 -13.38 -9.61
N ASP A 130 21.62 -12.61 -8.76
CA ASP A 130 23.07 -12.39 -8.90
C ASP A 130 23.82 -12.71 -7.61
N THR A 131 24.34 -13.94 -7.52
CA THR A 131 25.38 -14.30 -6.54
C THR A 131 26.70 -13.67 -6.96
N SER A 132 26.92 -12.41 -6.57
CA SER A 132 28.25 -11.80 -6.49
C SER A 132 28.43 -11.10 -5.15
N PRO A 133 29.61 -11.23 -4.48
CA PRO A 133 29.83 -10.63 -3.17
C PRO A 133 29.88 -9.10 -3.24
N PRO A 134 29.48 -8.39 -2.17
CA PRO A 134 29.32 -6.94 -2.20
C PRO A 134 30.68 -6.24 -2.13
N VAL A 135 30.99 -5.40 -3.13
CA VAL A 135 31.99 -4.34 -2.98
C VAL A 135 31.31 -3.11 -2.40
N ALA A 136 31.87 -2.69 -1.27
CA ALA A 136 31.62 -1.47 -0.50
C ALA A 136 30.76 -0.37 -1.14
N ALA A 137 29.70 -0.01 -0.41
CA ALA A 137 28.84 1.14 -0.62
C ALA A 137 29.63 2.46 -0.73
N PRO A 138 29.27 3.37 -1.64
CA PRO A 138 29.45 4.80 -1.42
C PRO A 138 28.32 5.34 -0.50
N PRO A 139 28.61 6.34 0.35
CA PRO A 139 27.68 6.82 1.36
C PRO A 139 26.48 7.56 0.77
N ALA A 140 25.34 7.43 1.46
CA ALA A 140 24.09 8.12 1.19
C ALA A 140 24.28 9.65 1.03
N PRO A 141 23.52 10.31 0.13
CA PRO A 141 23.39 11.76 0.20
C PRO A 141 22.55 12.12 1.43
N SER A 142 23.18 12.80 2.39
CA SER A 142 22.50 13.54 3.46
C SER A 142 21.67 14.69 2.84
N PRO A 143 20.53 15.09 3.44
CA PRO A 143 19.61 16.05 2.83
C PRO A 143 20.22 17.45 2.87
N ALA A 144 20.52 18.01 1.70
CA ALA A 144 20.74 19.44 1.57
C ALA A 144 19.40 20.18 1.82
N PRO A 145 19.39 21.34 2.50
CA PRO A 145 18.17 22.14 2.62
C PRO A 145 17.77 22.65 1.24
N PRO A 146 16.50 22.58 0.82
CA PRO A 146 16.07 23.18 -0.43
C PRO A 146 16.00 24.70 -0.25
N SER A 147 17.11 25.38 -0.55
CA SER A 147 17.09 26.78 -0.95
C SER A 147 16.74 26.85 -2.42
N GLY A 148 15.44 27.01 -2.68
CA GLY A 148 14.87 27.21 -4.00
C GLY A 148 13.37 27.08 -3.85
N THR A 149 12.61 27.98 -4.46
CA THR A 149 11.15 27.84 -4.61
C THR A 149 10.86 26.53 -5.33
N ALA A 150 10.75 25.44 -4.57
CA ALA A 150 10.69 24.09 -5.09
C ALA A 150 9.32 23.88 -5.71
N GLU A 151 9.27 23.94 -7.05
CA GLU A 151 8.06 23.59 -7.81
C GLU A 151 7.65 22.16 -7.45
N VAL A 152 6.41 22.00 -7.00
CA VAL A 152 5.85 20.69 -6.63
C VAL A 152 5.27 20.06 -7.90
N ARG A 153 5.83 18.93 -8.31
CA ARG A 153 5.41 18.18 -9.49
C ARG A 153 4.92 16.79 -9.12
N SER A 154 3.95 16.30 -9.88
CA SER A 154 3.47 14.93 -9.72
C SER A 154 4.51 13.95 -10.24
N SER A 155 4.77 12.88 -9.49
CA SER A 155 5.58 11.74 -9.94
C SER A 155 5.00 11.02 -11.16
N LEU A 156 3.75 11.31 -11.52
CA LEU A 156 3.04 10.76 -12.68
C LEU A 156 3.08 11.70 -13.90
N GLU A 157 3.81 12.83 -13.85
CA GLU A 157 3.92 13.77 -14.97
C GLU A 157 4.53 13.15 -16.24
N GLY A 158 5.32 12.08 -16.10
CA GLY A 158 5.85 11.33 -17.26
C GLY A 158 4.79 10.56 -18.06
N MET A 159 3.52 10.55 -17.62
CA MET A 159 2.42 9.82 -18.26
C MET A 159 1.37 10.79 -18.83
N PRO A 160 1.39 11.06 -20.16
CA PRO A 160 0.47 12.01 -20.81
C PRO A 160 -1.01 11.71 -20.57
N ARG A 161 -1.39 10.43 -20.46
CA ARG A 161 -2.78 10.01 -20.17
C ARG A 161 -3.28 10.47 -18.80
N LEU A 162 -2.37 10.72 -17.86
CA LEU A 162 -2.68 11.16 -16.50
C LEU A 162 -2.59 12.69 -16.34
N HIS A 163 -2.08 13.43 -17.33
CA HIS A 163 -2.03 14.90 -17.30
C HIS A 163 -3.40 15.54 -17.06
N GLY A 164 -4.46 14.96 -17.65
CA GLY A 164 -5.83 15.42 -17.42
C GLY A 164 -6.29 15.20 -15.98
N VAL A 165 -5.85 14.12 -15.32
CA VAL A 165 -6.16 13.82 -13.92
C VAL A 165 -5.37 14.74 -12.99
N ILE A 166 -4.08 14.97 -13.29
CA ILE A 166 -3.20 15.89 -12.55
C ILE A 166 -3.76 17.33 -12.62
N SER A 167 -4.15 17.79 -13.82
CA SER A 167 -4.71 19.14 -14.01
C SER A 167 -6.04 19.32 -13.26
N LYS A 168 -6.92 18.31 -13.31
CA LYS A 168 -8.17 18.30 -12.54
C LYS A 168 -7.93 18.31 -11.04
N PHE A 169 -6.90 17.61 -10.57
CA PHE A 169 -6.54 17.62 -9.15
C PHE A 169 -6.02 19.00 -8.71
N ILE A 170 -5.15 19.65 -9.51
CA ILE A 170 -4.64 21.00 -9.21
C ILE A 170 -5.80 22.00 -9.11
N ALA A 171 -6.70 22.02 -10.11
CA ALA A 171 -7.88 22.89 -10.08
C ALA A 171 -8.78 22.60 -8.86
N ARG A 172 -9.01 21.32 -8.56
CA ARG A 172 -9.77 20.91 -7.37
C ARG A 172 -9.09 21.35 -6.08
N MET A 173 -7.76 21.36 -6.02
CA MET A 173 -7.05 21.82 -4.84
C MET A 173 -7.21 23.32 -4.61
N GLU A 174 -7.15 24.12 -5.66
CA GLU A 174 -7.42 25.56 -5.61
C GLU A 174 -8.83 25.86 -5.10
N GLU A 175 -9.83 25.04 -5.48
CA GLU A 175 -11.21 25.16 -4.99
C GLU A 175 -11.39 24.70 -3.53
N GLN A 176 -10.63 23.69 -3.09
CA GLN A 176 -10.76 23.16 -1.73
C GLN A 176 -10.03 23.98 -0.67
N LEU A 177 -8.98 24.72 -1.04
CA LEU A 177 -8.18 25.57 -0.14
C LEU A 177 -9.00 26.58 0.67
N PRO A 178 -9.89 27.40 0.04
CA PRO A 178 -10.76 28.30 0.79
C PRO A 178 -11.68 27.58 1.79
N VAL A 179 -12.05 26.33 1.49
CA VAL A 179 -12.92 25.52 2.35
C VAL A 179 -12.16 25.01 3.57
N PHE A 180 -10.88 24.63 3.42
CA PHE A 180 -10.01 24.32 4.55
C PHE A 180 -9.80 25.53 5.47
N GLU A 181 -9.56 26.71 4.87
CA GLU A 181 -9.39 27.95 5.64
C GLU A 181 -10.67 28.35 6.40
N ALA A 182 -11.83 28.20 5.76
CA ALA A 182 -13.13 28.45 6.39
C ALA A 182 -13.40 27.47 7.54
N ALA A 183 -13.10 26.18 7.36
CA ALA A 183 -13.24 25.18 8.42
C ALA A 183 -12.33 25.46 9.62
N MET A 184 -11.09 25.94 9.37
CA MET A 184 -10.23 26.43 10.44
C MET A 184 -10.77 27.67 11.14
N ALA A 185 -11.31 28.64 10.39
CA ALA A 185 -11.88 29.85 10.98
C ALA A 185 -13.11 29.54 11.84
N ALA A 186 -13.88 28.53 11.46
CA ALA A 186 -15.00 28.00 12.23
C ALA A 186 -14.57 27.04 13.36
N THR A 187 -13.28 26.69 13.48
CA THR A 187 -12.79 25.64 14.40
C THR A 187 -13.49 24.29 14.22
N ASP A 188 -13.92 24.00 12.98
CA ASP A 188 -14.57 22.74 12.61
C ASP A 188 -13.51 21.66 12.32
N PHE A 189 -12.99 21.10 13.41
CA PHE A 189 -11.97 20.05 13.36
C PHE A 189 -12.45 18.75 12.70
N ALA A 190 -13.74 18.43 12.81
CA ALA A 190 -14.30 17.24 12.18
C ALA A 190 -14.22 17.38 10.65
N ALA A 191 -14.64 18.54 10.14
CA ALA A 191 -14.59 18.80 8.70
C ALA A 191 -13.15 19.02 8.20
N LEU A 192 -12.20 19.42 9.04
CA LEU A 192 -10.77 19.44 8.71
C LEU A 192 -10.18 18.04 8.57
N ALA A 193 -10.50 17.14 9.51
CA ALA A 193 -10.01 15.76 9.50
C ALA A 193 -10.52 14.99 8.26
N GLU A 194 -11.80 15.16 7.90
CA GLU A 194 -12.38 14.53 6.71
C GLU A 194 -11.66 14.99 5.43
N ARG A 195 -11.43 16.30 5.30
CA ARG A 195 -10.77 16.86 4.13
C ARG A 195 -9.28 16.49 4.08
N ALA A 196 -8.61 16.41 5.22
CA ALA A 196 -7.23 15.92 5.31
C ALA A 196 -7.16 14.43 4.88
N HIS A 197 -8.13 13.62 5.27
CA HIS A 197 -8.23 12.23 4.83
C HIS A 197 -8.42 12.13 3.30
N TRP A 198 -9.32 12.94 2.74
CA TRP A 198 -9.50 13.04 1.29
C TRP A 198 -8.21 13.47 0.59
N LEU A 199 -7.51 14.49 1.11
CA LEU A 199 -6.27 15.01 0.53
C LEU A 199 -5.19 13.93 0.46
N LYS A 200 -5.00 13.15 1.54
CA LYS A 200 -4.10 11.99 1.59
C LYS A 200 -4.43 10.96 0.50
N GLY A 201 -5.71 10.60 0.37
CA GLY A 201 -6.16 9.62 -0.62
C GLY A 201 -6.02 10.12 -2.05
N ALA A 202 -6.46 11.35 -2.32
CA ALA A 202 -6.45 11.93 -3.64
C ALA A 202 -5.02 12.21 -4.11
N ALA A 203 -4.20 12.90 -3.30
CA ALA A 203 -2.83 13.26 -3.65
C ALA A 203 -1.95 12.02 -3.93
N GLY A 204 -2.09 10.96 -3.14
CA GLY A 204 -1.37 9.70 -3.35
C GLY A 204 -1.73 8.99 -4.66
N THR A 205 -2.98 9.12 -5.14
CA THR A 205 -3.41 8.55 -6.43
C THR A 205 -2.93 9.34 -7.64
N VAL A 206 -2.71 10.65 -7.48
CA VAL A 206 -2.28 11.54 -8.56
C VAL A 206 -0.78 11.85 -8.53
N GLY A 207 -0.03 11.25 -7.60
CA GLY A 207 1.43 11.31 -7.56
C GLY A 207 2.02 12.52 -6.82
N PHE A 208 1.22 13.22 -6.03
CA PHE A 208 1.64 14.36 -5.20
C PHE A 208 1.95 13.89 -3.77
N GLU A 209 2.98 13.05 -3.62
CA GLU A 209 3.38 12.46 -2.34
C GLU A 209 3.76 13.52 -1.29
N GLN A 210 4.13 14.73 -1.72
CA GLN A 210 4.49 15.84 -0.83
C GLN A 210 3.31 16.31 0.04
N PHE A 211 2.07 15.98 -0.33
CA PHE A 211 0.88 16.30 0.45
C PHE A 211 0.48 15.19 1.44
N THR A 212 1.05 13.99 1.34
CA THR A 212 0.68 12.85 2.19
C THR A 212 1.02 13.14 3.66
N ASP A 213 2.26 13.54 3.96
CA ASP A 213 2.70 13.77 5.33
C ASP A 213 2.01 14.99 5.98
N PRO A 214 1.89 16.15 5.31
CA PRO A 214 1.12 17.28 5.85
C PRO A 214 -0.38 16.95 6.06
N ALA A 215 -0.98 16.13 5.20
CA ALA A 215 -2.37 15.72 5.35
C ALA A 215 -2.56 14.77 6.55
N ILE A 216 -1.64 13.82 6.78
CA ILE A 216 -1.67 12.97 7.97
C ILE A 216 -1.53 13.82 9.24
N ALA A 217 -0.54 14.73 9.26
CA ALA A 217 -0.31 15.59 10.41
C ALA A 217 -1.49 16.54 10.68
N LEU A 218 -2.16 17.05 9.64
CA LEU A 218 -3.39 17.81 9.76
C LEU A 218 -4.56 16.96 10.30
N GLU A 219 -4.72 15.72 9.82
CA GLU A 219 -5.75 14.79 10.30
C GLU A 219 -5.56 14.50 11.80
N GLU A 220 -4.33 14.23 12.23
CA GLU A 220 -3.99 13.99 13.64
C GLU A 220 -4.19 15.22 14.52
N ALA A 221 -3.73 16.39 14.07
CA ALA A 221 -3.92 17.65 14.79
C ALA A 221 -5.41 18.02 14.94
N ALA A 222 -6.21 17.75 13.91
CA ALA A 222 -7.65 17.97 13.93
C ALA A 222 -8.35 17.01 14.91
N ARG A 223 -7.96 15.73 14.94
CA ARG A 223 -8.46 14.76 15.93
C ARG A 223 -8.09 15.15 17.36
N ALA A 224 -6.90 15.74 17.55
CA ALA A 224 -6.45 16.28 18.83
C ALA A 224 -7.07 17.64 19.18
N GLN A 225 -7.89 18.23 18.28
CA GLN A 225 -8.50 19.56 18.39
C GLN A 225 -7.47 20.68 18.66
N ASP A 226 -6.25 20.54 18.15
CA ASP A 226 -5.17 21.52 18.31
C ASP A 226 -5.20 22.53 17.16
N ALA A 227 -5.84 23.67 17.39
CA ALA A 227 -5.98 24.73 16.37
C ALA A 227 -4.64 25.30 15.89
N VAL A 228 -3.63 25.38 16.75
CA VAL A 228 -2.32 25.96 16.41
C VAL A 228 -1.57 25.02 15.47
N ARG A 229 -1.57 23.72 15.78
CA ARG A 229 -1.00 22.71 14.89
C ARG A 229 -1.76 22.58 13.58
N CYS A 230 -3.10 22.58 13.63
CA CYS A 230 -3.91 22.54 12.41
C CYS A 230 -3.59 23.72 11.48
N ARG A 231 -3.46 24.93 12.04
CA ARG A 231 -3.08 26.12 11.26
C ARG A 231 -1.72 25.94 10.60
N GLY A 232 -0.70 25.52 11.36
CA GLY A 232 0.64 25.31 10.83
C GLY A 232 0.69 24.28 9.70
N HIS A 233 -0.03 23.16 9.82
CA HIS A 233 -0.10 22.15 8.76
C HIS A 233 -0.85 22.65 7.53
N LEU A 234 -1.90 23.45 7.71
CA LEU A 234 -2.63 24.06 6.59
C LEU A 234 -1.83 25.10 5.84
N ASP A 235 -1.05 25.92 6.54
CA ASP A 235 -0.15 26.87 5.90
C ASP A 235 0.89 26.13 5.03
N GLY A 236 1.37 24.98 5.50
CA GLY A 236 2.23 24.08 4.73
C GLY A 236 1.55 23.49 3.50
N ILE A 237 0.32 22.98 3.64
CA ILE A 237 -0.48 22.46 2.52
C ILE A 237 -0.76 23.57 1.48
N ALA A 238 -1.09 24.79 1.94
CA ALA A 238 -1.32 25.93 1.07
C ALA A 238 -0.05 26.36 0.32
N ALA A 239 1.11 26.31 0.98
CA ALA A 239 2.39 26.58 0.34
C ALA A 239 2.70 25.55 -0.75
N LEU A 240 2.50 24.25 -0.47
CA LEU A 240 2.68 23.17 -1.45
C LEU A 240 1.73 23.32 -2.63
N ALA A 241 0.47 23.67 -2.37
CA ALA A 241 -0.53 23.86 -3.40
C ALA A 241 -0.21 25.04 -4.34
N ARG A 242 0.25 26.17 -3.77
CA ARG A 242 0.73 27.32 -4.56
C ARG A 242 1.98 27.00 -5.38
N ALA A 243 2.78 26.04 -4.93
CA ALA A 243 3.97 25.58 -5.63
C ALA A 243 3.66 24.51 -6.69
N MET A 244 2.42 24.00 -6.80
CA MET A 244 2.06 23.01 -7.81
C MET A 244 2.17 23.58 -9.23
N ARG A 245 2.81 22.83 -10.11
CA ARG A 245 2.83 23.09 -11.55
C ARG A 245 1.98 22.07 -12.29
N ALA A 246 1.13 22.55 -13.19
CA ALA A 246 0.49 21.69 -14.17
C ALA A 246 1.56 21.09 -15.10
N PRO A 247 1.42 19.81 -15.51
CA PRO A 247 2.31 19.23 -16.50
C PRO A 247 2.23 20.07 -17.78
N ALA A 248 3.38 20.40 -18.37
CA ALA A 248 3.40 21.11 -19.65
C ALA A 248 2.58 20.28 -20.63
N ALA A 249 1.54 20.89 -21.20
CA ALA A 249 0.78 20.27 -22.27
C ALA A 249 1.80 19.84 -23.31
N ALA A 250 1.85 18.54 -23.61
CA ALA A 250 2.62 18.06 -24.75
C ALA A 250 2.16 18.89 -25.95
N GLU A 251 3.04 19.77 -26.44
CA GLU A 251 2.83 20.47 -27.69
C GLU A 251 2.32 19.42 -28.66
N THR A 252 1.13 19.67 -29.17
CA THR A 252 0.44 18.84 -30.14
C THR A 252 1.41 18.49 -31.26
N ALA A 253 2.00 17.30 -31.21
CA ALA A 253 2.63 16.64 -32.35
C ALA A 253 1.50 16.21 -33.31
N SER A 254 0.87 17.21 -33.91
CA SER A 254 0.04 17.15 -35.09
C SER A 254 0.37 18.40 -35.89
N GLY A 255 1.54 18.36 -36.50
CA GLY A 255 1.98 19.27 -37.54
C GLY A 255 2.34 18.44 -38.76
N GLU A 256 1.39 18.37 -39.69
CA GLU A 256 1.53 18.10 -41.13
C GLU A 256 2.35 16.89 -41.60
N ALA A 257 1.61 15.84 -41.94
CA ALA A 257 1.85 15.14 -43.19
C ALA A 257 1.43 16.07 -44.35
N SER A 258 2.36 16.42 -45.21
CA SER A 258 2.13 16.92 -46.58
C SER A 258 3.15 16.25 -47.50
#